data_AF-A0A2V8IRV4-F1
#
_entry.id   AF-A0A2V8IRV4-F1
#
_cell.length_a   1.000
_cell.length_b   1.000
_cell.length_c   1.000
_cell.angle_alpha   90.00
_cell.angle_beta   90.00
_cell.angle_gamma   90.00
#
_symmetry.space_group_name_H-M   'P 1'
#
loop_
_entity.id
_entity.type
_entity.pdbx_description
1 polymer ?
#
loop_
_entity_poly.entity_id
_entity_poly.type
_entity_poly.pdbx_seq_one_letter_code
_entity_poly.pdbx_strand_id
1 'polypeptide(L)'
;MADAAAAFLADAHGAGDSLLIVARESNWISIHRTLTARGVDIGAETANGRLIAMNAVTKVAELSRQGMPHAASFDVAIAQPVCALAAKGRVSIFGEMVDVLAELDEVDAAIALEDMWNTLAERACFRLMCGYSSAHFVSRRAELRLPDVCRAHTHVRSDADDPLGGWLLKRSQLGFAAGA
;
A
#
# COMPACT_ATOMS: atom_id res chain seq x y z
N MET A 1 -6.78 -5.70 8.03
CA MET A 1 -6.22 -5.14 6.77
C MET A 1 -7.25 -5.02 5.64
N ALA A 2 -7.80 -6.11 5.09
CA ALA A 2 -8.75 -6.02 3.96
C ALA A 2 -9.98 -5.14 4.25
N ASP A 3 -10.54 -5.22 5.46
CA ASP A 3 -11.69 -4.41 5.85
C ASP A 3 -11.36 -2.92 5.93
N ALA A 4 -10.21 -2.57 6.51
CA ALA A 4 -9.71 -1.19 6.52
C ALA A 4 -9.45 -0.66 5.10
N ALA A 5 -8.88 -1.50 4.21
CA ALA A 5 -8.70 -1.16 2.80
C ALA A 5 -10.02 -0.93 2.08
N ALA A 6 -11.00 -1.80 2.29
CA ALA A 6 -12.31 -1.65 1.68
C ALA A 6 -13.04 -0.39 2.18
N ALA A 7 -12.95 -0.07 3.47
CA ALA A 7 -13.52 1.16 4.01
C ALA A 7 -12.86 2.41 3.41
N PHE A 8 -11.52 2.46 3.40
CA PHE A 8 -10.76 3.55 2.79
C PHE A 8 -11.14 3.77 1.31
N LEU A 9 -11.19 2.69 0.52
CA LEU A 9 -11.53 2.74 -0.90
C LEU A 9 -12.99 3.13 -1.15
N ALA A 10 -13.93 2.64 -0.34
CA ALA A 10 -15.34 2.98 -0.46
C ALA A 10 -15.59 4.46 -0.15
N ASP A 11 -14.97 4.98 0.91
CA ASP A 11 -15.09 6.39 1.30
C ASP A 11 -14.48 7.29 0.22
N ALA A 12 -13.34 6.89 -0.35
CA ALA A 12 -12.71 7.60 -1.47
C ALA A 12 -13.60 7.61 -2.73
N HIS A 13 -14.19 6.48 -3.10
CA HIS A 13 -15.13 6.40 -4.21
C HIS A 13 -16.36 7.29 -3.97
N GLY A 14 -16.92 7.29 -2.75
CA GLY A 14 -18.02 8.18 -2.37
C GLY A 14 -17.67 9.68 -2.48
N ALA A 15 -16.39 10.02 -2.29
CA ALA A 15 -15.86 11.37 -2.52
C ALA A 15 -15.57 11.69 -4.01
N GLY A 16 -15.80 10.74 -4.92
CA GLY A 16 -15.58 10.88 -6.36
C GLY A 16 -14.14 10.64 -6.82
N ASP A 17 -13.29 10.05 -5.97
CA ASP A 17 -11.92 9.73 -6.34
C ASP A 17 -11.86 8.52 -7.27
N SER A 18 -10.90 8.51 -8.20
CA SER A 18 -10.52 7.30 -8.91
C SER A 18 -9.72 6.38 -7.99
N LEU A 19 -9.86 5.07 -8.18
CA LEU A 19 -9.25 4.05 -7.35
C LEU A 19 -8.14 3.30 -8.09
N LEU A 20 -7.01 3.11 -7.43
CA LEU A 20 -6.01 2.14 -7.83
C LEU A 20 -5.80 1.15 -6.68
N ILE A 21 -5.92 -0.14 -6.96
CA ILE A 21 -5.88 -1.20 -5.96
C ILE A 21 -4.79 -2.17 -6.37
N VAL A 22 -3.71 -2.25 -5.59
CA VAL A 22 -2.67 -3.26 -5.76
C VAL A 22 -2.72 -4.18 -4.55
N ALA A 23 -3.41 -5.31 -4.67
CA ALA A 23 -3.69 -6.20 -3.55
C ALA A 23 -3.29 -7.65 -3.87
N ARG A 24 -3.03 -8.44 -2.83
CA ARG A 24 -3.01 -9.90 -2.94
C ARG A 24 -4.42 -10.39 -3.27
N GLU A 25 -4.49 -11.55 -3.92
CA GLU A 25 -5.77 -12.14 -4.34
C GLU A 25 -6.74 -12.33 -3.17
N SER A 26 -6.26 -12.82 -2.03
CA SER A 26 -7.06 -13.04 -0.82
C SER A 26 -7.72 -11.76 -0.29
N ASN A 27 -6.96 -10.66 -0.26
CA ASN A 27 -7.46 -9.36 0.18
C ASN A 27 -8.33 -8.72 -0.89
N TRP A 28 -8.02 -8.89 -2.17
CA TRP A 28 -8.85 -8.43 -3.29
C TRP A 28 -10.26 -9.02 -3.22
N ILE A 29 -10.41 -10.32 -2.98
CA ILE A 29 -11.74 -10.97 -2.84
C ILE A 29 -12.58 -10.28 -1.74
N SER A 30 -11.96 -9.99 -0.61
CA SER A 30 -12.63 -9.35 0.53
C SER A 30 -12.96 -7.88 0.24
N ILE A 31 -12.02 -7.14 -0.36
CA ILE A 31 -12.19 -5.74 -0.77
C ILE A 31 -13.32 -5.63 -1.81
N HIS A 32 -13.28 -6.46 -2.85
CA HIS A 32 -14.28 -6.49 -3.91
C HIS A 32 -15.68 -6.71 -3.33
N ARG A 33 -15.86 -7.73 -2.49
CA ARG A 33 -17.14 -8.03 -1.84
C ARG A 33 -17.68 -6.82 -1.07
N THR A 34 -16.83 -6.18 -0.27
CA THR A 34 -17.23 -5.03 0.55
C THR A 34 -17.54 -3.79 -0.30
N LEU A 35 -16.75 -3.52 -1.35
CA LEU A 35 -17.03 -2.43 -2.29
C LEU A 35 -18.37 -2.64 -3.01
N THR A 36 -18.64 -3.84 -3.51
CA THR A 36 -19.93 -4.17 -4.14
C THR A 36 -21.09 -4.02 -3.15
N ALA A 37 -20.93 -4.49 -1.91
CA ALA A 37 -21.95 -4.33 -0.86
C ALA A 37 -22.23 -2.85 -0.52
N ARG A 38 -21.25 -1.97 -0.73
CA ARG A 38 -21.38 -0.51 -0.58
C ARG A 38 -21.85 0.21 -1.86
N GLY A 39 -22.27 -0.53 -2.88
CA GLY A 39 -22.84 0.01 -4.12
C GLY A 39 -21.82 0.47 -5.16
N VAL A 40 -20.55 0.09 -5.03
CA VAL A 40 -19.54 0.35 -6.06
C VAL A 40 -19.68 -0.69 -7.17
N ASP A 41 -20.04 -0.25 -8.38
CA ASP A 41 -20.03 -1.09 -9.59
C ASP A 41 -18.61 -1.14 -10.16
N ILE A 42 -17.82 -2.10 -9.68
CA ILE A 42 -16.41 -2.27 -10.08
C ILE A 42 -16.27 -2.41 -11.59
N GLY A 43 -17.19 -3.12 -12.25
CA GLY A 43 -17.15 -3.33 -13.70
C GLY A 43 -17.36 -2.01 -14.46
N ALA A 44 -18.34 -1.21 -14.07
CA ALA A 44 -18.59 0.10 -14.65
C ALA A 44 -17.44 1.08 -14.38
N GLU A 45 -16.91 1.11 -13.14
CA GLU A 45 -15.79 1.99 -12.78
C GLU A 45 -14.50 1.62 -13.53
N THR A 46 -14.24 0.34 -13.77
CA THR A 46 -13.13 -0.10 -14.62
C THR A 46 -13.35 0.28 -16.09
N ALA A 47 -14.55 0.05 -16.64
CA ALA A 47 -14.86 0.43 -18.02
C ALA A 47 -14.76 1.94 -18.26
N ASN A 48 -15.13 2.75 -17.27
CA ASN A 48 -15.00 4.20 -17.29
C ASN A 48 -13.57 4.70 -17.00
N GLY A 49 -12.63 3.79 -16.72
CA GLY A 49 -11.24 4.12 -16.42
C GLY A 49 -11.08 4.94 -15.13
N ARG A 50 -11.94 4.67 -14.13
CA ARG A 50 -11.90 5.23 -12.77
C ARG A 50 -11.46 4.22 -11.72
N LEU A 51 -11.39 2.93 -12.06
CA LEU A 51 -10.86 1.88 -11.18
C LEU A 51 -9.88 0.98 -11.92
N ILE A 52 -8.69 0.82 -11.33
CA ILE A 52 -7.68 -0.15 -11.78
C ILE A 52 -7.35 -1.09 -10.61
N ALA A 53 -7.48 -2.40 -10.84
CA ALA A 53 -7.08 -3.43 -9.88
C ALA A 53 -5.90 -4.25 -10.43
N MET A 54 -4.89 -4.49 -9.60
CA MET A 54 -3.66 -5.19 -9.93
C MET A 54 -3.30 -6.20 -8.83
N ASN A 55 -2.66 -7.30 -9.21
CA ASN A 55 -2.15 -8.28 -8.26
C ASN A 55 -0.80 -7.84 -7.70
N ALA A 56 -0.69 -7.73 -6.38
CA ALA A 56 0.52 -7.26 -5.69
C ALA A 56 1.73 -8.18 -5.91
N VAL A 57 1.54 -9.50 -5.88
CA VAL A 57 2.62 -10.48 -6.08
C VAL A 57 3.18 -10.38 -7.49
N THR A 58 2.29 -10.29 -8.49
CA THR A 58 2.69 -10.08 -9.89
C THR A 58 3.44 -8.75 -10.06
N LYS A 59 2.95 -7.65 -9.46
CA LYS A 59 3.63 -6.36 -9.56
C LYS A 59 5.02 -6.40 -8.93
N VAL A 60 5.18 -6.99 -7.74
CA VAL A 60 6.52 -7.14 -7.13
C VAL A 60 7.49 -7.89 -8.04
N ALA A 61 7.06 -8.99 -8.66
CA ALA A 61 7.89 -9.74 -9.60
C ALA A 61 8.30 -8.92 -10.84
N GLU A 62 7.43 -8.02 -11.33
CA GLU A 62 7.75 -7.11 -12.44
C GLU A 62 8.72 -5.99 -12.02
N LEU A 63 8.59 -5.50 -10.79
CA LEU A 63 9.43 -4.43 -10.25
C LEU A 63 10.85 -4.91 -9.93
N SER A 64 10.99 -6.16 -9.51
CA SER A 64 12.21 -6.69 -8.90
C SER A 64 12.72 -7.92 -9.64
N ARG A 65 13.69 -7.73 -10.55
CA ARG A 65 14.40 -8.86 -11.19
C ARG A 65 15.55 -9.43 -10.36
N GLN A 66 16.02 -8.71 -9.33
CA GLN A 66 17.16 -9.09 -8.47
C GLN A 66 16.97 -8.65 -7.00
N GLY A 67 15.74 -8.72 -6.48
CA GLY A 67 15.44 -8.45 -5.06
C GLY A 67 15.11 -6.98 -4.74
N MET A 68 15.64 -6.00 -5.50
CA MET A 68 15.29 -4.58 -5.31
C MET A 68 14.33 -4.06 -6.39
N PRO A 69 13.34 -3.22 -6.04
CA PRO A 69 12.52 -2.51 -7.02
C PRO A 69 13.37 -1.62 -7.90
N HIS A 70 13.12 -1.62 -9.20
CA HIS A 70 13.77 -0.72 -10.15
C HIS A 70 12.84 0.44 -10.52
N ALA A 71 13.36 1.67 -10.46
CA ALA A 71 12.59 2.89 -10.74
C ALA A 71 11.95 2.89 -12.14
N ALA A 72 12.66 2.42 -13.18
CA ALA A 72 12.10 2.34 -14.52
C ALA A 72 10.93 1.34 -14.63
N SER A 73 11.01 0.20 -13.93
CA SER A 73 9.90 -0.75 -13.86
C SER A 73 8.72 -0.17 -13.10
N PHE A 74 8.99 0.53 -11.98
CA PHE A 74 7.97 1.23 -11.20
C PHE A 74 7.25 2.31 -12.00
N ASP A 75 8.00 3.09 -12.78
CA ASP A 75 7.44 4.15 -13.60
C ASP A 75 6.42 3.60 -14.61
N VAL A 76 6.74 2.48 -15.26
CA VAL A 76 5.85 1.83 -16.24
C VAL A 76 4.67 1.14 -15.54
N ALA A 77 4.93 0.34 -14.51
CA ALA A 77 3.91 -0.52 -13.91
C ALA A 77 2.94 0.25 -12.99
N ILE A 78 3.39 1.35 -12.38
CA ILE A 78 2.66 2.05 -11.31
C ILE A 78 2.52 3.54 -11.62
N ALA A 79 3.61 4.26 -11.85
CA ALA A 79 3.54 5.72 -11.96
C ALA A 79 2.69 6.18 -13.15
N GLN A 80 2.84 5.55 -14.32
CA GLN A 80 2.04 5.87 -15.51
C GLN A 80 0.53 5.70 -15.27
N PRO A 81 0.03 4.55 -14.77
CA PRO A 81 -1.37 4.41 -14.36
C PRO A 81 -1.84 5.48 -13.36
N VAL A 82 -1.03 5.78 -12.33
CA VAL A 82 -1.38 6.79 -11.32
C VAL A 82 -1.51 8.17 -11.95
N CYS A 83 -0.55 8.58 -12.77
CA CYS A 83 -0.59 9.86 -13.49
C CYS A 83 -1.80 9.95 -14.43
N ALA A 84 -2.15 8.86 -15.12
CA ALA A 84 -3.30 8.82 -16.00
C ALA A 84 -4.64 8.98 -15.26
N LEU A 85 -4.76 8.41 -14.06
CA LEU A 85 -5.91 8.64 -13.18
C LEU A 85 -5.90 10.07 -12.61
N ALA A 86 -4.74 10.54 -12.15
CA ALA A 86 -4.58 11.87 -11.55
C ALA A 86 -4.89 13.02 -12.53
N ALA A 87 -4.66 12.80 -13.83
CA ALA A 87 -5.04 13.75 -14.88
C ALA A 87 -6.57 13.95 -15.00
N LYS A 88 -7.37 13.03 -14.46
CA LYS A 88 -8.84 13.08 -14.50
C LYS A 88 -9.46 13.54 -13.17
N GLY A 89 -8.69 13.62 -12.09
CA GLY A 89 -9.19 13.98 -10.77
C GLY A 89 -8.33 13.44 -9.64
N ARG A 90 -8.88 13.41 -8.42
CA ARG A 90 -8.18 12.84 -7.25
C ARG A 90 -8.09 11.32 -7.36
N VAL A 91 -6.99 10.77 -6.84
CA VAL A 91 -6.74 9.33 -6.81
C VAL A 91 -6.55 8.86 -5.38
N SER A 92 -7.19 7.75 -5.03
CA SER A 92 -6.94 7.03 -3.77
C SER A 92 -6.44 5.63 -4.08
N ILE A 93 -5.35 5.24 -3.44
CA ILE A 93 -4.59 4.04 -3.74
C ILE A 93 -4.50 3.15 -2.51
N PHE A 94 -4.79 1.86 -2.68
CA PHE A 94 -4.39 0.84 -1.71
C PHE A 94 -3.25 0.00 -2.31
N GLY A 95 -2.16 -0.17 -1.56
CA GLY A 95 -0.97 -0.88 -2.02
C GLY A 95 -0.48 -1.94 -1.04
N GLU A 96 -0.35 -3.18 -1.51
CA GLU A 96 0.08 -4.34 -0.72
C GLU A 96 1.40 -4.95 -1.24
N MET A 97 2.07 -4.29 -2.18
CA MET A 97 3.37 -4.74 -2.69
C MET A 97 4.45 -4.76 -1.59
N VAL A 98 4.37 -3.81 -0.67
CA VAL A 98 5.32 -3.71 0.44
C VAL A 98 5.15 -4.82 1.47
N ASP A 99 3.93 -5.33 1.66
CA ASP A 99 3.66 -6.53 2.45
C ASP A 99 4.30 -7.77 1.83
N VAL A 100 4.20 -7.92 0.50
CA VAL A 100 4.85 -9.01 -0.24
C VAL A 100 6.37 -8.99 -0.05
N LEU A 101 6.98 -7.81 -0.07
CA LEU A 101 8.42 -7.67 0.18
C LEU A 101 8.77 -7.97 1.64
N ALA A 102 7.96 -7.52 2.60
CA ALA A 102 8.15 -7.82 4.02
C ALA A 102 8.02 -9.31 4.33
N GLU A 103 7.07 -10.03 3.69
CA GLU A 103 6.93 -11.49 3.81
C GLU A 103 8.19 -12.24 3.39
N LEU A 104 8.90 -11.72 2.39
CA LEU A 104 10.16 -12.28 1.89
C LEU A 104 11.39 -11.88 2.74
N ASP A 105 11.21 -11.20 3.87
CA ASP A 105 12.27 -10.60 4.70
C ASP A 105 13.10 -9.53 3.95
N GLU A 106 12.54 -8.98 2.86
CA GLU A 106 13.15 -7.94 2.01
C GLU A 106 12.63 -6.54 2.40
N VAL A 107 12.69 -6.21 3.70
CA VAL A 107 12.18 -4.92 4.22
C VAL A 107 12.93 -3.72 3.63
N ASP A 108 14.19 -3.89 3.26
CA ASP A 108 14.97 -2.88 2.53
C ASP A 108 14.36 -2.54 1.16
N ALA A 109 13.91 -3.56 0.43
CA ALA A 109 13.19 -3.39 -0.83
C ALA A 109 11.84 -2.70 -0.62
N ALA A 110 11.14 -3.03 0.47
CA ALA A 110 9.88 -2.37 0.82
C ALA A 110 10.10 -0.86 1.08
N ILE A 111 11.14 -0.49 1.82
CA ILE A 111 11.49 0.92 2.08
C ILE A 111 11.84 1.65 0.78
N ALA A 112 12.64 1.02 -0.11
CA ALA A 112 12.95 1.62 -1.40
C ALA A 112 11.69 1.82 -2.28
N LEU A 113 10.70 0.93 -2.18
CA LEU A 113 9.42 1.11 -2.85
C LEU A 113 8.61 2.27 -2.25
N GLU A 114 8.64 2.48 -0.93
CA GLU A 114 8.03 3.65 -0.30
C GLU A 114 8.70 4.96 -0.76
N ASP A 115 10.02 5.00 -0.91
CA ASP A 115 10.72 6.16 -1.44
C ASP A 115 10.31 6.48 -2.89
N MET A 116 10.04 5.46 -3.71
CA MET A 116 9.50 5.64 -5.06
C MET A 116 8.08 6.21 -5.05
N TRP A 117 7.22 5.77 -4.12
CA TRP A 117 5.90 6.37 -3.91
C TRP A 117 5.99 7.83 -3.47
N ASN A 118 6.89 8.14 -2.53
CA ASN A 118 7.12 9.51 -2.07
C ASN A 118 7.61 10.41 -3.21
N THR A 119 8.53 9.93 -4.04
CA THR A 119 9.00 10.65 -5.25
C THR A 119 7.84 10.86 -6.24
N LEU A 120 6.95 9.88 -6.41
CA LEU A 120 5.78 10.02 -7.29
C LEU A 120 4.79 11.07 -6.75
N ALA A 121 4.63 11.16 -5.43
CA ALA A 121 3.75 12.14 -4.78
C ALA A 121 4.18 13.60 -5.00
N GLU A 122 5.46 13.85 -5.32
CA GLU A 122 5.95 15.18 -5.70
C GLU A 122 5.40 15.68 -7.04
N ARG A 123 4.96 14.76 -7.92
CA ARG A 123 4.50 15.09 -9.29
C ARG A 123 3.08 14.65 -9.63
N ALA A 124 2.43 13.84 -8.78
CA ALA A 124 1.05 13.40 -8.97
C ALA A 124 0.25 13.52 -7.66
N CYS A 125 -0.99 14.02 -7.75
CA CYS A 125 -1.85 14.20 -6.58
C CYS A 125 -2.64 12.91 -6.30
N PHE A 126 -2.23 12.18 -5.26
CA PHE A 126 -2.93 10.98 -4.79
C PHE A 126 -2.82 10.82 -3.27
N ARG A 127 -3.68 9.98 -2.70
CA ARG A 127 -3.52 9.43 -1.35
C ARG A 127 -3.20 7.95 -1.45
N LEU A 128 -2.26 7.47 -0.67
CA LEU A 128 -1.85 6.07 -0.64
C LEU A 128 -2.04 5.50 0.77
N MET A 129 -2.63 4.31 0.83
CA MET A 129 -2.65 3.48 2.02
C MET A 129 -1.88 2.19 1.73
N CYS A 130 -0.69 2.08 2.31
CA CYS A 130 0.11 0.86 2.28
C CYS A 130 -0.38 -0.13 3.35
N GLY A 131 -0.50 -1.39 2.97
CA GLY A 131 -0.82 -2.49 3.87
C GLY A 131 0.44 -3.25 4.27
N TYR A 132 0.59 -3.52 5.57
CA TYR A 132 1.61 -4.41 6.11
C TYR A 132 0.97 -5.34 7.15
N SER A 133 1.25 -6.64 7.05
CA SER A 133 0.95 -7.60 8.10
C SER A 133 1.99 -7.50 9.21
N SER A 134 1.53 -7.31 10.45
CA SER A 134 2.40 -7.27 11.64
C SER A 134 3.19 -8.58 11.84
N ALA A 135 2.67 -9.70 11.31
CA ALA A 135 3.34 -10.99 11.35
C ALA A 135 4.69 -11.00 10.59
N HIS A 136 4.91 -10.08 9.65
CA HIS A 136 6.18 -9.99 8.91
C HIS A 136 7.28 -9.23 9.66
N PHE A 137 6.96 -8.63 10.82
CA PHE A 137 7.90 -7.86 11.65
C PHE A 137 8.29 -8.59 12.95
N VAL A 138 8.11 -9.92 13.00
CA VAL A 138 8.49 -10.73 14.16
C VAL A 138 9.96 -11.15 14.16
N SER A 139 10.62 -11.13 13.00
CA SER A 139 12.06 -11.37 12.91
C SER A 139 12.81 -10.16 13.48
N ARG A 140 13.92 -10.38 14.21
CA ARG A 140 14.72 -9.27 14.74
C ARG A 140 15.20 -8.33 13.64
N ARG A 141 15.50 -8.87 12.45
CA ARG A 141 15.91 -8.09 11.28
C ARG A 141 14.80 -7.15 10.83
N ALA A 142 13.61 -7.68 10.57
CA ALA A 142 12.46 -6.89 10.12
C ALA A 142 12.01 -5.89 11.19
N GLU A 143 11.94 -6.32 12.46
CA GLU A 143 11.57 -5.48 13.60
C GLU A 143 12.47 -4.24 13.70
N LEU A 144 13.80 -4.39 13.53
CA LEU A 144 14.75 -3.28 13.59
C LEU A 144 14.57 -2.26 12.45
N ARG A 145 13.92 -2.64 11.34
CA ARG A 145 13.66 -1.76 10.19
C ARG A 145 12.27 -1.14 10.21
N LEU A 146 11.38 -1.58 11.10
CA LEU A 146 10.05 -0.98 11.27
C LEU A 146 10.09 0.55 11.49
N PRO A 147 11.04 1.14 12.26
CA PRO A 147 11.16 2.59 12.36
C PRO A 147 11.41 3.32 11.03
N ASP A 148 12.17 2.71 10.10
CA ASP A 148 12.39 3.27 8.77
C ASP A 148 11.12 3.24 7.94
N VAL A 149 10.41 2.10 7.95
CA VAL A 149 9.09 1.97 7.30
C VAL A 149 8.13 3.03 7.82
N CYS A 150 8.03 3.20 9.14
CA CYS A 150 7.17 4.21 9.73
C CYS A 150 7.55 5.64 9.32
N ARG A 151 8.84 5.96 9.19
CA ARG A 151 9.32 7.28 8.75
C ARG A 151 9.00 7.60 7.30
N ALA A 152 8.87 6.58 6.45
CA ALA A 152 8.47 6.77 5.05
C ALA A 152 6.97 7.13 4.89
N HIS A 153 6.19 7.08 5.98
CA HIS A 153 4.74 7.32 5.97
C HIS A 153 4.36 8.58 6.76
N THR A 154 3.39 9.34 6.23
CA THR A 154 2.82 10.49 6.95
C THR A 154 1.95 10.07 8.14
N HIS A 155 1.25 8.94 8.03
CA HIS A 155 0.40 8.40 9.08
C HIS A 155 0.63 6.90 9.20
N VAL A 156 0.80 6.42 10.44
CA VAL A 156 0.95 5.00 10.75
C VAL A 156 -0.11 4.62 11.78
N ARG A 157 -0.85 3.54 11.50
CA ARG A 157 -1.91 3.01 12.36
C ARG A 157 -1.87 1.49 12.34
N SER A 158 -2.15 0.86 13.47
CA SER A 158 -2.50 -0.56 13.52
C SER A 158 -4.01 -0.73 13.50
N ASP A 159 -4.48 -1.87 13.00
CA ASP A 159 -5.86 -2.29 13.21
C ASP A 159 -6.11 -2.50 14.71
N ALA A 160 -7.32 -2.20 15.20
CA ALA A 160 -7.66 -2.43 16.61
C ALA A 160 -7.65 -3.92 16.96
N ASP A 161 -7.95 -4.76 15.96
CA ASP A 161 -7.93 -6.22 16.07
C ASP A 161 -6.55 -6.82 15.79
N ASP A 162 -5.50 -5.99 15.65
CA ASP A 162 -4.10 -6.41 15.50
C ASP A 162 -3.26 -6.01 16.73
N PRO A 163 -3.32 -6.80 17.83
CA PRO A 163 -2.57 -6.50 19.05
C PRO A 163 -1.05 -6.58 18.86
N LEU A 164 -0.57 -7.40 17.92
CA LEU A 164 0.86 -7.48 17.59
C LEU A 164 1.33 -6.18 16.92
N GLY A 165 0.59 -5.69 15.94
CA GLY A 165 0.87 -4.41 15.28
C GLY A 165 0.86 -3.26 16.30
N GLY A 166 -0.15 -3.21 17.17
CA GLY A 166 -0.22 -2.20 18.23
C GLY A 166 0.96 -2.24 19.20
N TRP A 167 1.46 -3.44 19.54
CA TRP A 167 2.64 -3.61 20.38
C TRP A 167 3.93 -3.18 19.67
N LEU A 168 4.11 -3.62 18.42
CA LEU A 168 5.28 -3.29 17.59
C LEU A 168 5.45 -1.78 17.39
N LEU A 169 4.35 -1.07 17.10
CA LEU A 169 4.37 0.39 16.91
C LEU A 169 4.71 1.15 18.20
N LYS A 170 4.21 0.72 19.36
CA LYS A 170 4.60 1.33 20.65
C LYS A 170 6.08 1.14 20.93
N ARG A 171 6.61 -0.06 20.64
CA ARG A 171 8.01 -0.40 20.86
C ARG A 171 8.95 0.33 19.90
N SER A 172 8.60 0.46 18.63
CA SER A 172 9.40 1.19 17.64
C SER A 172 9.53 2.68 18.01
N GLN A 173 8.49 3.27 18.61
CA GLN A 173 8.52 4.64 19.14
C GLN A 173 9.36 4.78 20.41
N LEU A 174 9.36 3.79 21.30
CA LEU A 174 10.20 3.80 22.51
C LEU A 174 11.70 3.69 22.21
N GLY A 175 12.08 3.04 21.11
CA GLY A 175 13.48 2.98 20.64
C GLY A 175 14.07 4.34 20.27
N PHE A 176 13.24 5.34 19.94
CA PHE A 176 13.70 6.71 19.68
C PHE A 176 14.08 7.49 20.95
N ALA A 177 13.51 7.13 22.12
CA ALA A 177 13.72 7.86 23.37
C ALA A 177 14.98 7.41 24.15
N ALA A 178 15.51 6.22 23.87
CA ALA A 178 16.66 5.65 24.58
C ALA A 178 18.02 5.97 23.92
N GLY A 179 18.03 6.77 22.85
CA GLY A 179 19.23 7.12 22.07
C GLY A 179 19.47 8.63 21.91
N ALA A 180 18.83 9.46 22.74
CA ALA A 180 19.05 10.92 22.80
C ALA A 180 19.80 11.31 24.09
#